data_AF-A0A957W002-F1
#
_entry.id   AF-A0A957W002-F1
#
_cell.length_a   1.000
_cell.length_b   1.000
_cell.length_c   1.000
_cell.angle_alpha   90.00
_cell.angle_beta   90.00
_cell.angle_gamma   90.00
#
_symmetry.space_group_name_H-M   'P 1'
#
loop_
_entity.id
_entity.type
_entity.pdbx_description
1 polymer ?
#
loop_
_entity_poly.entity_id
_entity_poly.type
_entity_poly.pdbx_seq_one_letter_code
_entity_poly.pdbx_strand_id
1 'polypeptide(L)'
;MKQSKFLKPIGLLLLTLLLVAGVVAPAAAQEPEEGDVEAQFLSFLTLLWNPASTYVARGDGTVLTKLNIVGAEQIHGFTIQVEYDASVIKPESVEPGSLLPGTKGVDYFFTVQTGATAGGTCGDTAFNVNVVYFDPTVQINGTGDLLEILWRSDPDAAVGNVGWVCVDGTESTLVDNGGFSTPLPSTSATIEIEPANIFKFQIGLEGGKNSGLEEPTSSTDIVTEVTINGIYPCDGGMVDLLGFCAFNNATALPPYDIKVSRFGYLDAETSFDDPQDSTAIWLWAGDLNDDNVVNILDIQLMVSVLNAPVGTNKLSVAADFTGPGAPPAPDGVVNIIDLVLLAKNFGMSGPTNGAPGGGGSFPF
;
A
#
# COMPACT_ATOMS: atom_id res chain seq x y z
N MET A 1 16.00 58.68 -59.20
CA MET A 1 16.83 57.46 -59.26
C MET A 1 15.92 56.25 -59.38
N LYS A 2 16.44 55.21 -60.05
CA LYS A 2 15.73 54.14 -60.78
C LYS A 2 14.67 53.35 -60.01
N GLN A 3 13.57 53.08 -60.70
CA GLN A 3 12.66 51.95 -60.46
C GLN A 3 13.41 50.62 -60.62
N SER A 4 13.11 49.64 -59.76
CA SER A 4 13.21 48.23 -60.12
C SER A 4 12.04 47.45 -59.52
N LYS A 5 11.11 47.08 -60.40
CA LYS A 5 10.13 46.01 -60.23
C LYS A 5 10.86 44.67 -60.40
N PHE A 6 10.61 43.69 -59.53
CA PHE A 6 10.87 42.26 -59.79
C PHE A 6 9.83 41.48 -58.95
N LEU A 7 8.70 41.08 -59.56
CA LEU A 7 8.42 39.76 -60.15
C LEU A 7 8.36 38.60 -59.13
N LYS A 8 7.12 38.13 -58.88
CA LYS A 8 6.78 36.81 -58.33
C LYS A 8 7.14 35.70 -59.34
N PRO A 9 7.31 34.45 -58.89
CA PRO A 9 6.25 33.45 -59.11
C PRO A 9 6.06 32.53 -57.89
N ILE A 10 4.90 32.48 -57.24
CA ILE A 10 3.84 31.46 -57.44
C ILE A 10 4.22 30.39 -58.47
N GLY A 11 4.59 29.20 -58.00
CA GLY A 11 4.65 27.99 -58.81
C GLY A 11 5.60 26.94 -58.29
N LEU A 12 5.15 26.08 -57.35
CA LEU A 12 5.56 24.67 -57.25
C LEU A 12 4.77 23.92 -56.15
N LEU A 13 3.46 23.70 -56.35
CA LEU A 13 2.71 22.79 -55.48
C LEU A 13 1.56 22.13 -56.26
N LEU A 14 1.93 21.46 -57.36
CA LEU A 14 1.02 20.68 -58.20
C LEU A 14 1.81 19.79 -59.17
N LEU A 15 2.71 18.94 -58.65
CA LEU A 15 3.30 17.83 -59.44
C LEU A 15 4.02 16.79 -58.55
N THR A 16 3.28 16.01 -57.76
CA THR A 16 3.77 14.73 -57.18
C THR A 16 2.64 13.71 -57.17
N LEU A 17 1.98 13.58 -58.31
CA LEU A 17 1.04 12.50 -58.60
C LEU A 17 1.27 12.09 -60.06
N LEU A 18 2.21 11.17 -60.29
CA LEU A 18 2.20 10.15 -61.37
C LEU A 18 3.59 9.48 -61.50
N LEU A 19 3.53 8.17 -61.78
CA LEU A 19 4.59 7.27 -62.29
C LEU A 19 5.52 6.58 -61.28
N VAL A 20 4.99 5.52 -60.65
CA VAL A 20 5.65 4.21 -60.63
C VAL A 20 4.63 3.17 -61.10
N ALA A 21 4.38 3.14 -62.41
CA ALA A 21 3.73 2.00 -63.06
C ALA A 21 4.82 0.98 -63.39
N GLY A 22 5.27 0.25 -62.36
CA GLY A 22 6.09 -0.94 -62.54
C GLY A 22 5.22 -2.06 -63.08
N VAL A 23 5.58 -2.57 -64.26
CA VAL A 23 4.97 -3.74 -64.89
C VAL A 23 5.21 -4.95 -63.99
N VAL A 24 4.23 -5.30 -63.16
CA VAL A 24 4.17 -6.60 -62.49
C VAL A 24 3.44 -7.54 -63.46
N ALA A 25 4.18 -8.48 -64.05
CA ALA A 25 3.59 -9.58 -64.79
C ALA A 25 2.59 -10.32 -63.88
N PRO A 26 1.46 -10.84 -64.39
CA PRO A 26 0.55 -11.62 -63.57
C PRO A 26 1.30 -12.86 -63.09
N ALA A 27 1.71 -12.86 -61.83
CA ALA A 27 2.10 -14.08 -61.15
C ALA A 27 0.91 -15.03 -61.30
N ALA A 28 1.19 -16.24 -61.82
CA ALA A 28 0.20 -17.29 -61.91
C ALA A 28 -0.50 -17.38 -60.55
N ALA A 29 -1.82 -17.23 -60.55
CA ALA A 29 -2.64 -17.47 -59.37
C ALA A 29 -2.38 -18.91 -58.94
N GLN A 30 -1.54 -19.08 -57.92
CA GLN A 30 -1.56 -20.30 -57.13
C GLN A 30 -2.95 -20.34 -56.51
N GLU A 31 -3.70 -21.41 -56.82
CA GLU A 31 -4.87 -21.76 -56.04
C GLU A 31 -4.41 -21.78 -54.57
N PRO A 32 -5.08 -21.06 -53.65
CA PRO A 32 -4.77 -21.19 -52.25
C PRO A 32 -4.94 -22.67 -51.91
N GLU A 33 -3.86 -23.31 -51.47
CA GLU A 33 -3.98 -24.61 -50.83
C GLU A 33 -5.01 -24.43 -49.71
N GLU A 34 -6.11 -25.19 -49.76
CA GLU A 34 -7.06 -25.37 -48.66
C GLU A 34 -6.31 -26.07 -47.50
N GLY A 35 -5.35 -25.35 -46.90
CA GLY A 35 -4.91 -25.64 -45.57
C GLY A 35 -6.02 -25.14 -44.66
N ASP A 36 -6.73 -26.07 -44.01
CA ASP A 36 -7.62 -25.77 -42.90
C ASP A 36 -6.86 -24.85 -41.92
N VAL A 37 -7.17 -23.55 -41.96
CA VAL A 37 -6.72 -22.61 -40.95
C VAL A 37 -7.55 -22.95 -39.73
N GLU A 38 -7.02 -23.82 -38.87
CA GLU A 38 -7.60 -24.06 -37.56
C GLU A 38 -7.79 -22.71 -36.89
N ALA A 39 -9.06 -22.36 -36.62
CA ALA A 39 -9.39 -21.15 -35.88
C ALA A 39 -8.66 -21.22 -34.54
N GLN A 40 -7.66 -20.36 -34.37
CA GLN A 40 -6.99 -20.20 -33.09
C GLN A 40 -8.00 -19.54 -32.15
N PHE A 41 -8.34 -20.23 -31.06
CA PHE A 41 -9.27 -19.71 -30.08
C PHE A 41 -8.47 -18.92 -29.04
N LEU A 42 -8.76 -17.62 -28.94
CA LEU A 42 -8.28 -16.82 -27.83
C LEU A 42 -8.86 -17.38 -26.52
N SER A 43 -7.99 -17.69 -25.57
CA SER A 43 -8.38 -18.27 -24.29
C SER A 43 -7.68 -17.56 -23.13
N PHE A 44 -8.43 -17.31 -22.07
CA PHE A 44 -7.90 -16.97 -20.75
C PHE A 44 -8.91 -17.41 -19.68
N LEU A 45 -8.43 -17.59 -18.45
CA LEU A 45 -9.25 -18.10 -17.37
C LEU A 45 -9.99 -16.99 -16.64
N THR A 46 -9.27 -15.95 -16.21
CA THR A 46 -9.85 -14.88 -15.38
C THR A 46 -9.01 -13.61 -15.37
N LEU A 47 -9.64 -12.50 -14.97
CA LEU A 47 -9.06 -11.18 -14.78
C LEU A 47 -9.32 -10.74 -13.34
N LEU A 48 -8.27 -10.33 -12.63
CA LEU A 48 -8.31 -10.08 -11.19
C LEU A 48 -7.52 -8.83 -10.83
N TRP A 49 -8.05 -8.03 -9.91
CA TRP A 49 -7.29 -6.97 -9.26
C TRP A 49 -6.42 -7.53 -8.13
N ASN A 50 -5.19 -7.03 -8.03
CA ASN A 50 -4.27 -7.38 -6.96
C ASN A 50 -3.63 -6.12 -6.33
N PRO A 51 -3.91 -5.83 -5.06
CA PRO A 51 -4.95 -6.47 -4.23
C PRO A 51 -6.36 -6.12 -4.71
N ALA A 52 -7.36 -6.92 -4.34
CA ALA A 52 -8.78 -6.64 -4.65
C ALA A 52 -9.40 -5.57 -3.73
N SER A 53 -8.78 -5.31 -2.58
CA SER A 53 -9.10 -4.20 -1.69
C SER A 53 -7.81 -3.66 -1.06
N THR A 54 -7.68 -2.34 -0.95
CA THR A 54 -6.51 -1.69 -0.33
C THR A 54 -6.87 -0.33 0.25
N TYR A 55 -5.88 0.30 0.87
CA TYR A 55 -6.00 1.57 1.57
C TYR A 55 -5.03 2.59 1.01
N VAL A 56 -5.45 3.85 1.02
CA VAL A 56 -4.60 4.98 0.63
C VAL A 56 -4.78 6.12 1.62
N ALA A 57 -3.68 6.71 2.05
CA ALA A 57 -3.71 7.84 2.96
C ALA A 57 -4.39 9.06 2.30
N ARG A 58 -5.23 9.76 3.04
CA ARG A 58 -5.84 11.04 2.64
C ARG A 58 -4.75 12.08 2.37
N GLY A 59 -5.04 13.01 1.46
CA GLY A 59 -4.21 14.20 1.31
C GLY A 59 -2.82 13.90 0.74
N ASP A 60 -2.80 13.16 -0.37
CA ASP A 60 -1.63 12.84 -1.22
C ASP A 60 -1.00 11.46 -1.04
N GLY A 61 -1.65 10.54 -0.32
CA GLY A 61 -1.24 9.15 -0.30
C GLY A 61 -1.34 8.50 -1.69
N THR A 62 -0.42 7.57 -1.96
CA THR A 62 -0.42 6.77 -3.19
C THR A 62 -0.51 5.28 -2.89
N VAL A 63 -1.18 4.51 -3.74
CA VAL A 63 -1.26 3.05 -3.63
C VAL A 63 -1.15 2.39 -5.01
N LEU A 64 -0.42 1.29 -5.08
CA LEU A 64 -0.24 0.51 -6.32
C LEU A 64 -1.29 -0.60 -6.38
N THR A 65 -2.03 -0.69 -7.47
CA THR A 65 -2.82 -1.88 -7.82
C THR A 65 -2.36 -2.47 -9.14
N LYS A 66 -2.56 -3.77 -9.30
CA LYS A 66 -2.21 -4.52 -10.50
C LYS A 66 -3.44 -5.15 -11.10
N LEU A 67 -3.56 -5.10 -12.41
CA LEU A 67 -4.57 -5.86 -13.15
C LEU A 67 -3.93 -7.14 -13.66
N ASN A 68 -4.24 -8.26 -13.01
CA ASN A 68 -3.70 -9.57 -13.33
C ASN A 68 -4.60 -10.33 -14.30
N ILE A 69 -3.99 -11.06 -15.23
CA ILE A 69 -4.65 -12.05 -16.07
C ILE A 69 -4.11 -13.44 -15.75
N VAL A 70 -4.98 -14.44 -15.78
CA VAL A 70 -4.62 -15.84 -15.53
C VAL A 70 -4.87 -16.66 -16.78
N GLY A 71 -3.85 -17.40 -17.22
CA GLY A 71 -3.95 -18.33 -18.33
C GLY A 71 -4.12 -17.66 -19.69
N ALA A 72 -3.53 -16.49 -19.90
CA ALA A 72 -3.51 -15.83 -21.20
C ALA A 72 -2.85 -16.74 -22.25
N GLU A 73 -3.51 -16.93 -23.38
CA GLU A 73 -2.98 -17.66 -24.53
C GLU A 73 -3.16 -16.82 -25.80
N GLN A 74 -2.04 -16.55 -26.49
CA GLN A 74 -2.00 -15.96 -27.83
C GLN A 74 -2.61 -14.55 -27.96
N ILE A 75 -2.53 -13.72 -26.91
CA ILE A 75 -2.98 -12.32 -26.98
C ILE A 75 -1.92 -11.49 -27.72
N HIS A 76 -2.31 -10.81 -28.79
CA HIS A 76 -1.46 -9.93 -29.61
C HIS A 76 -1.71 -8.43 -29.37
N GLY A 77 -2.73 -8.09 -28.59
CA GLY A 77 -3.00 -6.71 -28.19
C GLY A 77 -4.23 -6.63 -27.32
N PHE A 78 -4.47 -5.47 -26.74
CA PHE A 78 -5.69 -5.22 -25.97
C PHE A 78 -6.04 -3.75 -25.90
N THR A 79 -7.33 -3.51 -25.70
CA THR A 79 -7.89 -2.24 -25.26
C THR A 79 -8.61 -2.50 -23.95
N ILE A 80 -8.20 -1.85 -22.87
CA ILE A 80 -8.83 -2.00 -21.55
C ILE A 80 -9.36 -0.64 -21.12
N GLN A 81 -10.66 -0.55 -20.88
CA GLN A 81 -11.29 0.59 -20.23
C GLN A 81 -11.34 0.35 -18.72
N VAL A 82 -10.71 1.27 -17.98
CA VAL A 82 -10.73 1.28 -16.51
C VAL A 82 -11.60 2.43 -16.04
N GLU A 83 -12.67 2.10 -15.31
CA GLU A 83 -13.53 3.04 -14.60
C GLU A 83 -13.06 3.24 -13.17
N TYR A 84 -13.22 4.44 -12.63
CA TYR A 84 -12.90 4.77 -11.25
C TYR A 84 -13.74 5.94 -10.70
N ASP A 85 -13.84 6.03 -9.38
CA ASP A 85 -14.46 7.17 -8.68
C ASP A 85 -13.49 8.35 -8.54
N ALA A 86 -13.58 9.32 -9.45
CA ALA A 86 -12.66 10.46 -9.49
C ALA A 86 -12.79 11.42 -8.30
N SER A 87 -13.89 11.33 -7.54
CA SER A 87 -14.09 12.05 -6.28
C SER A 87 -13.36 11.43 -5.09
N VAL A 88 -12.81 10.21 -5.23
CA VAL A 88 -12.10 9.50 -4.16
C VAL A 88 -10.63 9.27 -4.53
N ILE A 89 -10.36 8.84 -5.76
CA ILE A 89 -9.02 8.47 -6.22
C ILE A 89 -8.78 8.96 -7.66
N LYS A 90 -7.52 9.16 -8.02
CA LYS A 90 -7.09 9.51 -9.39
C LYS A 90 -5.87 8.68 -9.78
N PRO A 91 -5.79 8.20 -11.03
CA PRO A 91 -4.58 7.53 -11.50
C PRO A 91 -3.46 8.57 -11.61
N GLU A 92 -2.36 8.35 -10.91
CA GLU A 92 -1.15 9.15 -11.01
C GLU A 92 -0.26 8.66 -12.15
N SER A 93 -0.11 7.34 -12.27
CA SER A 93 0.58 6.72 -13.39
C SER A 93 -0.03 5.37 -13.73
N VAL A 94 0.09 4.99 -15.00
CA VAL A 94 -0.37 3.71 -15.52
C VAL A 94 0.77 3.17 -16.38
N GLU A 95 1.34 2.04 -15.97
CA GLU A 95 2.50 1.44 -16.59
C GLU A 95 2.22 0.01 -17.09
N PRO A 96 2.99 -0.47 -18.08
CA PRO A 96 2.94 -1.87 -18.50
C PRO A 96 3.23 -2.81 -17.33
N GLY A 97 2.42 -3.88 -17.20
CA GLY A 97 2.74 -4.97 -16.29
C GLY A 97 3.84 -5.88 -16.81
N SER A 98 4.33 -6.78 -15.95
CA SER A 98 5.44 -7.69 -16.24
C SER A 98 5.10 -8.78 -17.25
N LEU A 99 3.81 -9.01 -17.55
CA LEU A 99 3.40 -9.98 -18.56
C LEU A 99 3.57 -9.47 -20.01
N LEU A 100 3.90 -8.20 -20.21
CA LEU A 100 4.11 -7.65 -21.55
C LEU A 100 5.54 -7.94 -22.03
N PRO A 101 5.76 -8.89 -22.95
CA PRO A 101 7.09 -9.17 -23.48
C PRO A 101 7.68 -7.97 -24.24
N GLY A 102 8.99 -7.81 -24.17
CA GLY A 102 9.71 -6.78 -24.93
C GLY A 102 9.75 -5.41 -24.27
N THR A 103 10.12 -4.40 -25.04
CA THR A 103 10.41 -3.03 -24.60
C THR A 103 9.35 -2.06 -25.11
N LYS A 104 8.74 -1.29 -24.20
CA LYS A 104 7.77 -0.21 -24.51
C LYS A 104 8.36 0.76 -25.54
N GLY A 105 7.61 1.00 -26.62
CA GLY A 105 8.01 1.89 -27.72
C GLY A 105 8.96 1.28 -28.75
N VAL A 106 9.41 0.03 -28.54
CA VAL A 106 10.23 -0.73 -29.49
C VAL A 106 9.45 -1.91 -30.03
N ASP A 107 8.89 -2.73 -29.14
CA ASP A 107 8.18 -3.96 -29.51
C ASP A 107 6.65 -3.76 -29.51
N TYR A 108 6.16 -2.83 -28.71
CA TYR A 108 4.74 -2.46 -28.63
C TYR A 108 4.52 -0.97 -28.38
N PHE A 109 3.36 -0.47 -28.79
CA PHE A 109 2.81 0.80 -28.31
C PHE A 109 2.01 0.57 -27.03
N PHE A 110 2.18 1.49 -26.07
CA PHE A 110 1.38 1.57 -24.86
C PHE A 110 0.85 2.99 -24.75
N THR A 111 -0.47 3.17 -24.84
CA THR A 111 -1.10 4.48 -24.75
C THR A 111 -2.18 4.49 -23.68
N VAL A 112 -2.23 5.59 -22.94
CA VAL A 112 -3.25 5.85 -21.93
C VAL A 112 -4.03 7.07 -22.41
N GLN A 113 -5.33 6.88 -22.66
CA GLN A 113 -6.23 7.93 -23.10
C GLN A 113 -7.21 8.25 -21.97
N THR A 114 -7.03 9.42 -21.36
CA THR A 114 -7.92 9.94 -20.30
C THR A 114 -9.19 10.55 -20.89
N GLY A 115 -10.24 10.65 -20.08
CA GLY A 115 -11.50 11.32 -20.46
C GLY A 115 -12.42 10.43 -21.29
N ALA A 116 -12.32 9.12 -21.11
CA ALA A 116 -13.33 8.21 -21.61
C ALA A 116 -14.62 8.38 -20.79
N THR A 117 -15.76 8.21 -21.43
CA THR A 117 -17.06 8.21 -20.75
C THR A 117 -17.17 6.91 -19.97
N ALA A 118 -17.38 6.97 -18.65
CA ALA A 118 -17.73 5.78 -17.88
C ALA A 118 -19.09 5.23 -18.36
N GLY A 119 -19.16 3.92 -18.59
CA GLY A 119 -20.40 3.17 -18.77
C GLY A 119 -21.26 3.12 -17.49
N GLY A 120 -20.67 3.50 -16.34
CA GLY A 120 -21.37 3.75 -15.08
C GLY A 120 -21.55 2.49 -14.23
N THR A 121 -20.74 1.47 -14.47
CA THR A 121 -20.79 0.20 -13.74
C THR A 121 -20.27 0.32 -12.32
N CYS A 122 -19.23 1.14 -12.10
CA CYS A 122 -18.74 1.40 -10.75
C CYS A 122 -18.01 2.72 -10.54
N GLY A 123 -17.74 3.49 -11.60
CA GLY A 123 -17.05 4.78 -11.50
C GLY A 123 -17.76 5.89 -12.24
N ASP A 124 -17.41 7.13 -11.92
CA ASP A 124 -17.90 8.34 -12.62
C ASP A 124 -17.00 8.79 -13.77
N THR A 125 -15.77 8.26 -13.83
CA THR A 125 -14.73 8.64 -14.78
C THR A 125 -14.02 7.40 -15.32
N ALA A 126 -13.49 7.47 -16.55
CA ALA A 126 -12.75 6.37 -17.14
C ALA A 126 -11.51 6.81 -17.94
N PHE A 127 -10.58 5.89 -18.12
CA PHE A 127 -9.49 5.97 -19.09
C PHE A 127 -9.33 4.65 -19.85
N ASN A 128 -8.80 4.74 -21.07
CA ASN A 128 -8.53 3.58 -21.90
C ASN A 128 -7.02 3.33 -21.97
N VAL A 129 -6.60 2.07 -21.83
CA VAL A 129 -5.24 1.62 -22.10
C VAL A 129 -5.23 0.79 -23.37
N ASN A 130 -4.40 1.16 -24.34
CA ASN A 130 -4.24 0.40 -25.57
C ASN A 130 -2.82 -0.13 -25.69
N VAL A 131 -2.72 -1.42 -26.00
CA VAL A 131 -1.47 -2.11 -26.28
C VAL A 131 -1.55 -2.82 -27.63
N VAL A 132 -0.59 -2.52 -28.50
CA VAL A 132 -0.48 -3.10 -29.84
C VAL A 132 0.98 -3.45 -30.10
N TYR A 133 1.27 -4.71 -30.40
CA TYR A 133 2.61 -5.16 -30.80
C TYR A 133 2.87 -4.87 -32.27
N PHE A 134 4.13 -4.58 -32.62
CA PHE A 134 4.53 -4.40 -34.02
C PHE A 134 4.88 -5.71 -34.71
N ASP A 135 5.42 -6.64 -33.94
CA ASP A 135 5.81 -7.96 -34.41
C ASP A 135 4.66 -8.94 -34.16
N PRO A 136 4.00 -9.47 -35.21
CA PRO A 136 2.90 -10.43 -35.09
C PRO A 136 3.32 -11.76 -34.42
N THR A 137 4.62 -12.01 -34.28
CA THR A 137 5.12 -13.19 -33.57
C THR A 137 5.19 -13.01 -32.06
N VAL A 138 5.12 -11.77 -31.56
CA VAL A 138 5.10 -11.48 -30.13
C VAL A 138 3.68 -11.65 -29.60
N GLN A 139 3.56 -12.47 -28.56
CA GLN A 139 2.30 -12.84 -27.93
C GLN A 139 2.44 -12.81 -26.42
N ILE A 140 1.43 -12.28 -25.74
CA ILE A 140 1.27 -12.36 -24.29
C ILE A 140 0.75 -13.76 -23.97
N ASN A 141 1.50 -14.50 -23.17
CA ASN A 141 1.16 -15.86 -22.72
C ASN A 141 1.44 -16.02 -21.23
N GLY A 142 0.61 -16.80 -20.53
CA GLY A 142 0.80 -17.19 -19.14
C GLY A 142 -0.05 -16.39 -18.13
N THR A 143 0.48 -16.20 -16.93
CA THR A 143 -0.21 -15.56 -15.81
C THR A 143 0.68 -14.47 -15.23
N GLY A 144 0.13 -13.28 -15.02
CA GLY A 144 0.87 -12.12 -14.52
C GLY A 144 0.04 -10.84 -14.58
N ASP A 145 0.70 -9.70 -14.36
CA ASP A 145 0.11 -8.37 -14.46
C ASP A 145 0.16 -7.84 -15.90
N LEU A 146 -0.99 -7.38 -16.38
CA LEU A 146 -1.12 -6.63 -17.63
C LEU A 146 -0.83 -5.15 -17.42
N LEU A 147 -1.29 -4.60 -16.29
CA LEU A 147 -1.18 -3.18 -15.95
C LEU A 147 -0.75 -3.01 -14.50
N GLU A 148 0.09 -2.03 -14.27
CA GLU A 148 0.40 -1.47 -12.96
C GLU A 148 -0.16 -0.05 -12.89
N ILE A 149 -1.02 0.23 -11.90
CA ILE A 149 -1.64 1.55 -11.74
C ILE A 149 -1.32 2.10 -10.36
N LEU A 150 -0.61 3.21 -10.33
CA LEU A 150 -0.41 3.99 -9.12
C LEU A 150 -1.57 4.97 -8.98
N TRP A 151 -2.35 4.80 -7.93
CA TRP A 151 -3.46 5.67 -7.57
C TRP A 151 -3.00 6.68 -6.53
N ARG A 152 -3.61 7.87 -6.57
CA ARG A 152 -3.46 8.92 -5.58
C ARG A 152 -4.83 9.27 -5.01
N SER A 153 -4.93 9.50 -3.70
CA SER A 153 -6.18 9.95 -3.09
C SER A 153 -6.54 11.36 -3.56
N ASP A 154 -7.84 11.62 -3.74
CA ASP A 154 -8.31 12.99 -3.94
C ASP A 154 -8.14 13.77 -2.63
N PRO A 155 -7.56 14.99 -2.65
CA PRO A 155 -7.35 15.78 -1.44
C PRO A 155 -8.66 16.15 -0.72
N ASP A 156 -9.77 16.21 -1.44
CA ASP A 156 -11.09 16.54 -0.91
C ASP A 156 -11.86 15.28 -0.43
N ALA A 157 -11.36 14.07 -0.71
CA ALA A 157 -11.97 12.84 -0.22
C ALA A 157 -11.92 12.77 1.31
N ALA A 158 -13.03 12.34 1.92
CA ALA A 158 -13.12 12.14 3.37
C ALA A 158 -12.54 10.79 3.77
N VAL A 159 -12.03 10.70 5.00
CA VAL A 159 -11.65 9.42 5.61
C VAL A 159 -12.85 8.47 5.64
N GLY A 160 -12.63 7.21 5.29
CA GLY A 160 -13.67 6.19 5.16
C GLY A 160 -14.44 6.24 3.84
N ASN A 161 -14.15 7.20 2.95
CA ASN A 161 -14.65 7.12 1.57
C ASN A 161 -14.03 5.89 0.90
N VAL A 162 -14.86 5.13 0.17
CA VAL A 162 -14.42 3.98 -0.61
C VAL A 162 -14.59 4.31 -2.09
N GLY A 163 -13.47 4.32 -2.82
CA GLY A 163 -13.45 4.49 -4.27
C GLY A 163 -13.45 3.13 -4.94
N TRP A 164 -14.32 2.95 -5.93
CA TRP A 164 -14.34 1.77 -6.77
C TRP A 164 -13.41 1.92 -7.97
N VAL A 165 -12.81 0.81 -8.40
CA VAL A 165 -12.04 0.68 -9.63
C VAL A 165 -12.53 -0.55 -10.36
N CYS A 166 -12.84 -0.45 -11.65
CA CYS A 166 -13.28 -1.60 -12.43
C CYS A 166 -12.75 -1.62 -13.85
N VAL A 167 -12.70 -2.82 -14.41
CA VAL A 167 -12.61 -3.02 -15.85
C VAL A 167 -14.02 -3.12 -16.41
N ASP A 168 -14.36 -2.26 -17.38
CA ASP A 168 -15.60 -2.40 -18.15
C ASP A 168 -15.37 -3.46 -19.23
N GLY A 169 -15.89 -4.66 -19.02
CA GLY A 169 -15.77 -5.77 -19.96
C GLY A 169 -16.46 -5.55 -21.31
N THR A 170 -17.43 -4.62 -21.39
CA THR A 170 -18.16 -4.33 -22.64
C THR A 170 -17.38 -3.42 -23.59
N GLU A 171 -16.61 -2.48 -23.02
CA GLU A 171 -15.73 -1.56 -23.75
C GLU A 171 -14.27 -2.05 -23.82
N SER A 172 -13.95 -3.16 -23.14
CA SER A 172 -12.61 -3.76 -23.14
C SER A 172 -12.52 -5.01 -24.00
N THR A 173 -11.45 -5.13 -24.77
CA THR A 173 -11.22 -6.24 -25.68
C THR A 173 -9.77 -6.73 -25.67
N LEU A 174 -9.61 -8.02 -25.92
CA LEU A 174 -8.33 -8.65 -26.27
C LEU A 174 -8.34 -8.95 -27.77
N VAL A 175 -7.20 -8.78 -28.42
CA VAL A 175 -7.01 -9.06 -29.84
C VAL A 175 -5.99 -10.19 -30.00
N ASP A 176 -6.32 -11.20 -30.78
CA ASP A 176 -5.39 -12.29 -31.13
C ASP A 176 -4.54 -11.95 -32.37
N ASN A 177 -3.66 -12.87 -32.78
CA ASN A 177 -2.81 -12.69 -33.96
C ASN A 177 -3.58 -12.69 -35.31
N GLY A 178 -4.82 -13.21 -35.31
CA GLY A 178 -5.72 -13.17 -36.47
C GLY A 178 -6.50 -11.85 -36.58
N GLY A 179 -6.38 -10.96 -35.59
CA GLY A 179 -7.17 -9.74 -35.49
C GLY A 179 -8.58 -9.96 -34.95
N PHE A 180 -8.89 -11.15 -34.43
CA PHE A 180 -10.16 -11.40 -33.77
C PHE A 180 -10.17 -10.74 -32.39
N SER A 181 -11.30 -10.12 -32.06
CA SER A 181 -11.48 -9.36 -30.83
C SER A 181 -12.46 -10.07 -29.90
N THR A 182 -12.03 -10.35 -28.67
CA THR A 182 -12.86 -10.98 -27.62
C THR A 182 -13.09 -9.98 -26.49
N PRO A 183 -14.35 -9.72 -26.08
CA PRO A 183 -14.65 -8.90 -24.91
C PRO A 183 -14.05 -9.49 -23.62
N LEU A 184 -13.64 -8.63 -22.70
CA LEU A 184 -13.17 -9.04 -21.38
C LEU A 184 -14.35 -9.23 -20.40
N PRO A 185 -14.23 -10.07 -19.36
CA PRO A 185 -15.14 -10.03 -18.23
C PRO A 185 -14.88 -8.77 -17.40
N SER A 186 -15.96 -8.17 -16.87
CA SER A 186 -15.82 -7.09 -15.89
C SER A 186 -15.28 -7.63 -14.57
N THR A 187 -14.43 -6.83 -13.91
CA THR A 187 -13.86 -7.14 -12.59
C THR A 187 -13.66 -5.85 -11.81
N SER A 188 -13.77 -5.89 -10.48
CA SER A 188 -13.74 -4.70 -9.62
C SER A 188 -12.84 -4.86 -8.39
N ALA A 189 -12.38 -3.71 -7.89
CA ALA A 189 -11.63 -3.56 -6.65
C ALA A 189 -12.07 -2.29 -5.92
N THR A 190 -11.67 -2.19 -4.65
CA THR A 190 -11.94 -1.03 -3.80
C THR A 190 -10.67 -0.43 -3.23
N ILE A 191 -10.64 0.90 -3.12
CA ILE A 191 -9.58 1.65 -2.44
C ILE A 191 -10.25 2.53 -1.39
N GLU A 192 -9.96 2.31 -0.11
CA GLU A 192 -10.51 3.10 0.99
C GLU A 192 -9.54 4.20 1.44
N ILE A 193 -10.08 5.39 1.70
CA ILE A 193 -9.31 6.53 2.20
C ILE A 193 -9.09 6.38 3.69
N GLU A 194 -7.85 6.15 4.08
CA GLU A 194 -7.41 6.23 5.46
C GLU A 194 -7.01 7.66 5.83
N PRO A 195 -6.99 8.03 7.11
CA PRO A 195 -6.47 9.33 7.49
C PRO A 195 -4.99 9.49 7.06
N ALA A 196 -4.57 10.74 6.86
CA ALA A 196 -3.19 11.04 6.43
C ALA A 196 -2.22 10.66 7.56
N ASN A 197 -1.35 9.67 7.36
CA ASN A 197 -0.32 9.35 8.35
C ASN A 197 0.72 10.47 8.42
N ILE A 198 0.65 11.33 9.45
CA ILE A 198 1.64 12.41 9.64
C ILE A 198 2.94 11.78 10.11
N PHE A 199 2.86 10.91 11.11
CA PHE A 199 3.97 10.05 11.50
C PHE A 199 3.49 8.79 12.22
N LYS A 200 4.36 7.78 12.21
CA LYS A 200 4.18 6.51 12.91
C LYS A 200 5.42 6.27 13.77
N PHE A 201 5.21 5.93 15.04
CA PHE A 201 6.31 5.57 15.96
C PHE A 201 5.98 4.27 16.68
N GLN A 202 7.02 3.57 17.12
CA GLN A 202 6.88 2.33 17.86
C GLN A 202 6.98 2.60 19.36
N ILE A 203 6.21 1.89 20.16
CA ILE A 203 6.31 1.90 21.61
C ILE A 203 6.88 0.54 22.03
N GLY A 204 8.12 0.56 22.51
CA GLY A 204 8.81 -0.60 23.05
C GLY A 204 8.58 -0.73 24.55
N LEU A 205 8.45 -1.95 25.04
CA LEU A 205 8.44 -2.23 26.47
C LEU A 205 9.75 -2.91 26.87
N GLU A 206 10.37 -2.43 27.94
CA GLU A 206 11.52 -3.11 28.51
C GLU A 206 11.16 -4.56 28.91
N GLY A 207 12.03 -5.50 28.58
CA GLY A 207 11.75 -6.94 28.67
C GLY A 207 11.47 -7.59 27.31
N GLY A 208 11.41 -6.80 26.23
CA GLY A 208 11.30 -7.32 24.86
C GLY A 208 9.86 -7.55 24.41
N LYS A 209 8.87 -7.08 25.18
CA LYS A 209 7.47 -7.04 24.74
C LYS A 209 7.26 -5.89 23.75
N ASN A 210 6.58 -6.17 22.65
CA ASN A 210 5.92 -5.10 21.89
C ASN A 210 4.74 -4.58 22.71
N SER A 211 4.47 -3.28 22.68
CA SER A 211 3.31 -2.70 23.39
C SER A 211 1.97 -3.13 22.81
N GLY A 212 1.97 -3.60 21.56
CA GLY A 212 0.82 -4.23 20.92
C GLY A 212 0.50 -5.57 21.55
N LEU A 213 -0.70 -5.68 22.11
CA LEU A 213 -1.18 -6.92 22.72
C LEU A 213 -1.49 -7.93 21.62
N GLU A 214 -0.87 -9.11 21.59
CA GLU A 214 -1.52 -10.26 20.95
C GLU A 214 -2.76 -10.63 21.79
N GLU A 215 -3.95 -10.33 21.24
CA GLU A 215 -5.29 -10.82 21.61
C GLU A 215 -5.92 -10.33 22.95
N PRO A 216 -7.00 -9.52 22.89
CA PRO A 216 -7.86 -9.25 24.05
C PRO A 216 -8.85 -10.41 24.21
N THR A 217 -8.49 -11.42 25.02
CA THR A 217 -9.42 -12.53 25.34
C THR A 217 -9.87 -12.59 26.80
N SER A 218 -9.46 -11.66 27.67
CA SER A 218 -10.03 -11.58 29.02
C SER A 218 -10.01 -10.17 29.62
N SER A 219 -10.95 -9.91 30.52
CA SER A 219 -11.31 -8.63 31.16
C SER A 219 -10.25 -8.03 32.11
N THR A 220 -8.97 -8.08 31.74
CA THR A 220 -7.83 -7.56 32.51
C THR A 220 -7.09 -6.46 31.74
N ASP A 221 -7.85 -5.53 31.16
CA ASP A 221 -7.39 -4.48 30.23
C ASP A 221 -6.19 -3.68 30.80
N ILE A 222 -4.99 -4.04 30.37
CA ILE A 222 -3.80 -3.19 30.44
C ILE A 222 -3.64 -2.55 29.07
N VAL A 223 -4.08 -1.30 28.97
CA VAL A 223 -3.98 -0.52 27.74
C VAL A 223 -2.71 0.33 27.80
N THR A 224 -2.05 0.48 26.65
CA THR A 224 -1.03 1.52 26.48
C THR A 224 -1.74 2.78 26.05
N GLU A 225 -1.74 3.78 26.91
CA GLU A 225 -2.32 5.07 26.61
C GLU A 225 -1.26 5.97 25.99
N VAL A 226 -1.65 6.65 24.92
CA VAL A 226 -0.80 7.62 24.23
C VAL A 226 -1.59 8.92 24.19
N THR A 227 -0.92 10.04 24.46
CA THR A 227 -1.43 11.38 24.20
C THR A 227 -0.40 12.17 23.41
N ILE A 228 -0.83 12.93 22.41
CA ILE A 228 0.00 13.82 21.60
C ILE A 228 -0.63 15.20 21.69
N ASN A 229 0.10 16.17 22.24
CA ASN A 229 -0.39 17.52 22.55
C ASN A 229 -1.69 17.51 23.39
N GLY A 230 -1.83 16.53 24.28
CA GLY A 230 -3.00 16.35 25.14
C GLY A 230 -4.24 15.74 24.45
N ILE A 231 -4.10 15.26 23.22
CA ILE A 231 -5.14 14.57 22.45
C ILE A 231 -4.82 13.07 22.42
N TYR A 232 -5.81 12.20 22.64
CA TYR A 232 -5.69 10.74 22.47
C TYR A 232 -5.60 10.40 20.97
N PRO A 233 -4.44 9.95 20.43
CA PRO A 233 -4.15 10.18 19.03
C PRO A 233 -3.94 8.93 18.19
N CYS A 234 -3.77 7.73 18.76
CA CYS A 234 -3.63 6.55 17.92
C CYS A 234 -4.96 6.36 17.19
N ASP A 235 -4.95 6.39 15.85
CA ASP A 235 -6.18 6.29 15.05
C ASP A 235 -6.94 4.99 15.36
N GLY A 236 -8.01 5.09 16.15
CA GLY A 236 -8.74 3.96 16.72
C GLY A 236 -8.65 3.81 18.24
N GLY A 237 -7.96 4.73 18.91
CA GLY A 237 -7.84 4.83 20.37
C GLY A 237 -6.80 3.91 21.02
N MET A 238 -6.08 3.09 20.26
CA MET A 238 -5.12 2.12 20.79
C MET A 238 -3.90 1.93 19.88
N VAL A 239 -2.80 1.49 20.48
CA VAL A 239 -1.57 1.04 19.80
C VAL A 239 -1.84 -0.28 19.06
N ASP A 240 -1.33 -0.45 17.84
CA ASP A 240 -1.52 -1.67 17.04
C ASP A 240 -0.81 -2.90 17.67
N LEU A 241 -1.09 -4.11 17.17
CA LEU A 241 -0.53 -5.38 17.67
C LEU A 241 1.00 -5.47 17.61
N LEU A 242 1.65 -4.63 16.80
CA LEU A 242 3.10 -4.57 16.68
C LEU A 242 3.72 -3.47 17.55
N GLY A 243 2.88 -2.76 18.31
CA GLY A 243 3.30 -1.69 19.20
C GLY A 243 3.44 -0.35 18.51
N PHE A 244 2.85 -0.13 17.33
CA PHE A 244 2.90 1.18 16.69
C PHE A 244 1.67 2.04 16.99
N CYS A 245 1.93 3.33 17.14
CA CYS A 245 0.90 4.37 17.14
C CYS A 245 1.08 5.21 15.88
N ALA A 246 0.02 5.31 15.07
CA ALA A 246 -0.08 6.26 13.98
C ALA A 246 -0.78 7.54 14.47
N PHE A 247 -0.30 8.70 14.04
CA PHE A 247 -0.92 9.98 14.36
C PHE A 247 -1.29 10.75 13.11
N ASN A 248 -2.59 11.01 12.96
CA ASN A 248 -3.13 11.53 11.71
C ASN A 248 -3.82 12.91 11.84
N ASN A 249 -3.63 13.61 12.96
CA ASN A 249 -4.26 14.91 13.15
C ASN A 249 -3.48 16.05 12.48
N ALA A 250 -3.82 16.32 11.21
CA ALA A 250 -3.11 17.31 10.37
C ALA A 250 -3.21 18.75 10.89
N THR A 251 -4.05 19.00 11.91
CA THR A 251 -4.20 20.32 12.54
C THR A 251 -3.21 20.55 13.69
N ALA A 252 -2.57 19.50 14.20
CA ALA A 252 -1.53 19.62 15.20
C ALA A 252 -0.22 20.06 14.52
N LEU A 253 0.35 21.16 15.01
CA LEU A 253 1.65 21.66 14.56
C LEU A 253 2.75 21.16 15.51
N PRO A 254 3.98 20.92 15.02
CA PRO A 254 5.11 20.62 15.87
C PRO A 254 5.46 21.81 16.79
N PRO A 255 6.07 21.55 17.97
CA PRO A 255 6.48 20.22 18.45
C PRO A 255 5.30 19.32 18.83
N TYR A 256 5.47 18.01 18.64
CA TYR A 256 4.52 16.99 19.05
C TYR A 256 4.93 16.44 20.41
N ASP A 257 4.32 16.94 21.49
CA ASP A 257 4.56 16.48 22.85
C ASP A 257 3.81 15.17 23.09
N ILE A 258 4.56 14.07 23.13
CA ILE A 258 4.04 12.72 23.26
C ILE A 258 4.19 12.26 24.69
N LYS A 259 3.10 11.81 25.29
CA LYS A 259 3.09 11.10 26.58
C LYS A 259 2.60 9.69 26.36
N VAL A 260 3.32 8.72 26.89
CA VAL A 260 2.96 7.31 26.81
C VAL A 260 2.93 6.76 28.24
N SER A 261 1.82 6.12 28.60
CA SER A 261 1.65 5.47 29.91
C SER A 261 1.13 4.04 29.73
N ARG A 262 1.55 3.16 30.64
CA ARG A 262 1.07 1.77 30.69
C ARG A 262 1.25 1.23 32.10
N PHE A 263 0.18 0.71 32.68
CA PHE A 263 0.23 0.10 34.01
C PHE A 263 1.32 -0.98 34.10
N GLY A 264 2.18 -0.88 35.13
CA GLY A 264 3.36 -1.73 35.32
C GLY A 264 4.68 -1.12 34.82
N TYR A 265 4.63 0.01 34.13
CA TYR A 265 5.78 0.70 33.56
C TYR A 265 5.80 2.17 33.96
N LEU A 266 7.00 2.75 34.07
CA LEU A 266 7.16 4.19 34.20
C LEU A 266 6.68 4.90 32.94
N ASP A 267 6.00 6.02 33.12
CA ASP A 267 5.57 6.89 32.02
C ASP A 267 6.78 7.40 31.22
N ALA A 268 6.55 7.69 29.95
CA ALA A 268 7.51 8.36 29.09
C ALA A 268 6.91 9.63 28.47
N GLU A 269 7.73 10.69 28.42
CA GLU A 269 7.44 11.93 27.72
C GLU A 269 8.57 12.25 26.73
N THR A 270 8.22 12.52 25.49
CA THR A 270 9.15 12.95 24.45
C THR A 270 8.50 14.00 23.56
N SER A 271 9.30 14.64 22.72
CA SER A 271 8.82 15.67 21.80
C SER A 271 9.45 15.45 20.42
N PHE A 272 8.64 15.45 19.37
CA PHE A 272 9.11 15.37 17.99
C PHE A 272 8.92 16.72 17.29
N ASP A 273 10.03 17.28 16.80
CA ASP A 273 10.00 18.48 15.96
C ASP A 273 9.76 18.14 14.48
N ASP A 274 10.24 16.97 14.03
CA ASP A 274 10.05 16.44 12.69
C ASP A 274 9.28 15.11 12.74
N PRO A 275 8.13 14.98 12.06
CA PRO A 275 7.41 13.71 11.95
C PRO A 275 8.24 12.58 11.31
N GLN A 276 9.30 12.91 10.57
CA GLN A 276 10.22 11.92 9.99
C GLN A 276 11.21 11.33 11.01
N ASP A 277 11.36 11.94 12.20
CA ASP A 277 12.19 11.43 13.31
C ASP A 277 11.50 10.28 14.06
N SER A 278 10.78 9.43 13.32
CA SER A 278 10.14 8.21 13.77
C SER A 278 11.12 7.36 14.58
N THR A 279 11.02 7.47 15.91
CA THR A 279 11.86 6.75 16.87
C THR A 279 10.99 5.87 17.74
N ALA A 280 11.59 4.84 18.33
CA ALA A 280 10.90 4.03 19.31
C ALA A 280 10.87 4.76 20.66
N ILE A 281 9.70 4.82 21.30
CA ILE A 281 9.52 5.29 22.68
C ILE A 281 9.53 4.07 23.59
N TRP A 282 10.47 4.02 24.53
CA TRP A 282 10.61 2.91 25.46
C TRP A 282 9.99 3.22 26.82
N LEU A 283 9.11 2.33 27.29
CA LEU A 283 8.61 2.32 28.65
C LEU A 283 9.45 1.37 29.52
N TRP A 284 9.79 1.82 30.72
CA TRP A 284 10.72 1.10 31.61
C TRP A 284 9.92 0.34 32.67
N ALA A 285 10.24 -0.93 32.86
CA ALA A 285 9.44 -1.82 33.71
C ALA A 285 9.59 -1.46 35.19
N GLY A 286 8.49 -1.57 35.96
CA GLY A 286 8.60 -1.66 37.42
C GLY A 286 7.68 -0.77 38.25
N ASP A 287 6.87 0.10 37.66
CA ASP A 287 5.88 0.91 38.39
C ASP A 287 4.54 0.18 38.45
N LEU A 288 4.40 -0.70 39.44
CA LEU A 288 3.23 -1.58 39.60
C LEU A 288 2.13 -0.93 40.43
N ASN A 289 2.42 0.17 41.14
CA ASN A 289 1.45 0.92 41.93
C ASN A 289 0.96 2.22 41.27
N ASP A 290 1.47 2.57 40.09
CA ASP A 290 1.04 3.72 39.28
C ASP A 290 1.34 5.06 39.98
N ASP A 291 2.48 5.14 40.67
CA ASP A 291 2.95 6.36 41.35
C ASP A 291 4.11 7.06 40.61
N ASN A 292 4.49 6.53 39.45
CA ASN A 292 5.60 6.96 38.60
C ASN A 292 6.98 6.92 39.29
N VAL A 293 7.15 6.03 40.28
CA VAL A 293 8.40 5.81 41.00
C VAL A 293 8.60 4.32 41.30
N VAL A 294 9.64 3.70 40.74
CA VAL A 294 9.98 2.30 41.05
C VAL A 294 10.63 2.24 42.43
N ASN A 295 9.90 1.73 43.42
CA ASN A 295 10.32 1.70 44.81
C ASN A 295 9.96 0.38 45.50
N ILE A 296 10.02 0.36 46.84
CA ILE A 296 9.81 -0.86 47.62
C ILE A 296 8.35 -1.34 47.56
N LEU A 297 7.40 -0.44 47.30
CA LEU A 297 5.99 -0.77 47.16
C LEU A 297 5.76 -1.61 45.90
N ASP A 298 6.46 -1.31 44.80
CA ASP A 298 6.39 -2.12 43.58
C ASP A 298 6.98 -3.51 43.77
N ILE A 299 8.10 -3.61 44.48
CA ILE A 299 8.68 -4.90 44.85
C ILE A 299 7.69 -5.71 45.68
N GLN A 300 6.97 -5.08 46.62
CA GLN A 300 5.95 -5.77 47.41
C GLN A 300 4.80 -6.30 46.54
N LEU A 301 4.35 -5.50 45.56
CA LEU A 301 3.33 -5.92 44.60
C LEU A 301 3.82 -7.07 43.72
N MET A 302 5.02 -6.98 43.14
CA MET A 302 5.67 -8.04 42.37
C MET A 302 5.76 -9.35 43.18
N VAL A 303 6.25 -9.28 44.41
CA VAL A 303 6.38 -10.46 45.30
C VAL A 303 5.02 -11.08 45.60
N SER A 304 3.94 -10.29 45.66
CA SER A 304 2.58 -10.81 45.90
C SER A 304 2.04 -11.69 44.77
N VAL A 305 2.60 -11.55 43.56
CA VAL A 305 2.22 -12.33 42.37
C VAL A 305 3.35 -13.23 41.87
N LEU A 306 4.47 -13.37 42.61
CA LEU A 306 5.58 -14.24 42.22
C LEU A 306 5.13 -15.71 42.13
N ASN A 307 5.53 -16.39 41.06
CA ASN A 307 5.09 -17.71 40.61
C ASN A 307 3.59 -17.81 40.26
N ALA A 308 2.86 -16.69 40.19
CA ALA A 308 1.48 -16.72 39.73
C ALA A 308 1.43 -16.86 38.19
N PRO A 309 0.51 -17.68 37.65
CA PRO A 309 0.22 -17.67 36.23
C PRO A 309 -0.29 -16.29 35.78
N VAL A 310 0.18 -15.84 34.62
CA VAL A 310 -0.27 -14.64 33.93
C VAL A 310 -1.74 -14.79 33.51
N GLY A 311 -2.50 -13.69 33.53
CA GLY A 311 -3.93 -13.68 33.17
C GLY A 311 -4.88 -13.98 34.33
N THR A 312 -4.35 -14.23 35.53
CA THR A 312 -5.15 -14.44 36.75
C THR A 312 -5.75 -13.14 37.30
N ASN A 313 -5.05 -12.01 37.14
CA ASN A 313 -5.52 -10.67 37.47
C ASN A 313 -4.67 -9.61 36.76
N LYS A 314 -5.08 -8.34 36.82
CA LYS A 314 -4.35 -7.21 36.20
C LYS A 314 -2.89 -7.11 36.67
N LEU A 315 -2.62 -7.33 37.96
CA LEU A 315 -1.27 -7.21 38.51
C LEU A 315 -0.34 -8.32 37.98
N SER A 316 -0.81 -9.56 37.84
CA SER A 316 0.02 -10.65 37.28
C SER A 316 0.30 -10.49 35.79
N VAL A 317 -0.59 -9.84 35.04
CA VAL A 317 -0.32 -9.47 33.63
C VAL A 317 0.69 -8.32 33.54
N ALA A 318 0.59 -7.33 34.44
CA ALA A 318 1.50 -6.19 34.48
C ALA A 318 2.92 -6.55 34.95
N ALA A 319 3.01 -7.49 35.89
CA ALA A 319 4.25 -7.90 36.53
C ALA A 319 5.05 -8.93 35.73
N ASP A 320 4.46 -9.56 34.71
CA ASP A 320 5.22 -10.33 33.73
C ASP A 320 5.81 -9.33 32.72
N PHE A 321 7.13 -9.11 32.74
CA PHE A 321 7.81 -8.17 31.85
C PHE A 321 8.46 -8.88 30.66
N THR A 322 8.83 -10.14 30.84
CA THR A 322 9.51 -10.94 29.80
C THR A 322 8.55 -11.56 28.77
N GLY A 323 7.30 -11.76 29.17
CA GLY A 323 6.18 -12.02 28.28
C GLY A 323 5.97 -13.42 27.80
N PRO A 324 4.96 -13.58 26.92
CA PRO A 324 4.90 -14.74 26.06
C PRO A 324 6.04 -14.62 25.04
N GLY A 325 7.28 -14.84 25.48
CA GLY A 325 8.45 -14.84 24.63
C GLY A 325 8.32 -15.78 23.43
N ALA A 326 9.02 -15.45 22.34
CA ALA A 326 9.30 -16.43 21.31
C ALA A 326 10.04 -17.64 21.94
N PRO A 327 9.84 -18.86 21.43
CA PRO A 327 10.43 -20.09 21.96
C PRO A 327 11.93 -19.95 22.30
N PRO A 328 12.40 -20.59 23.39
CA PRO A 328 11.78 -21.79 23.96
C PRO A 328 10.90 -21.59 25.20
N ALA A 329 10.67 -20.37 25.70
CA ALA A 329 9.81 -20.18 26.87
C ALA A 329 9.15 -18.78 26.93
N PRO A 330 7.99 -18.60 26.28
CA PRO A 330 6.93 -17.81 26.87
C PRO A 330 6.51 -18.51 28.17
N ASP A 331 7.02 -18.11 29.33
CA ASP A 331 6.76 -18.91 30.52
C ASP A 331 5.37 -18.65 31.13
N GLY A 332 4.74 -17.50 30.80
CA GLY A 332 3.38 -17.16 31.23
C GLY A 332 3.25 -17.13 32.74
N VAL A 333 4.34 -16.86 33.45
CA VAL A 333 4.44 -16.89 34.91
C VAL A 333 5.29 -15.72 35.35
N VAL A 334 4.84 -14.99 36.37
CA VAL A 334 5.67 -13.96 36.98
C VAL A 334 6.79 -14.65 37.77
N ASN A 335 8.05 -14.46 37.38
CA ASN A 335 9.18 -15.19 37.94
C ASN A 335 10.30 -14.25 38.43
N ILE A 336 11.45 -14.83 38.79
CA ILE A 336 12.59 -14.06 39.31
C ILE A 336 13.23 -13.14 38.27
N ILE A 337 13.13 -13.46 36.98
CA ILE A 337 13.62 -12.64 35.87
C ILE A 337 12.82 -11.34 35.79
N ASP A 338 11.50 -11.40 35.95
CA ASP A 338 10.67 -10.19 35.99
C ASP A 338 11.01 -9.30 37.20
N LEU A 339 11.25 -9.90 38.38
CA LEU A 339 11.71 -9.16 39.55
C LEU A 339 13.10 -8.52 39.31
N VAL A 340 14.00 -9.19 38.57
CA VAL A 340 15.31 -8.62 38.21
C VAL A 340 15.15 -7.44 37.26
N LEU A 341 14.24 -7.50 36.29
CA LEU A 341 13.93 -6.37 35.41
C LEU A 341 13.36 -5.18 36.20
N LEU A 342 12.43 -5.40 37.12
CA LEU A 342 11.94 -4.35 38.03
C LEU A 342 13.08 -3.77 38.86
N ALA A 343 13.89 -4.63 39.49
CA ALA A 343 14.98 -4.21 40.37
C ALA A 343 16.07 -3.41 39.64
N LYS A 344 16.25 -3.63 38.32
CA LYS A 344 17.15 -2.84 37.48
C LYS A 344 16.79 -1.35 37.50
N ASN A 345 15.50 -1.03 37.58
CA ASN A 345 14.99 0.33 37.60
C ASN A 345 14.69 0.83 39.01
N PHE A 346 15.12 0.14 40.07
CA PHE A 346 14.84 0.56 41.44
C PHE A 346 15.40 1.95 41.76
N GLY A 347 14.56 2.81 42.34
CA GLY A 347 14.87 4.20 42.67
C GLY A 347 14.67 5.17 41.51
N MET A 348 14.20 4.70 40.37
CA MET A 348 13.85 5.56 39.23
C MET A 348 12.49 6.24 39.42
N SER A 349 12.37 7.43 38.85
CA SER A 349 11.14 8.22 38.83
C SER A 349 10.91 8.75 37.42
N GLY A 350 9.68 8.63 36.91
CA GLY A 350 9.30 9.21 35.63
C GLY A 350 8.72 10.63 35.72
N PRO A 351 8.20 11.15 34.60
CA PRO A 351 8.26 10.52 33.28
C PRO A 351 9.69 10.45 32.73
N THR A 352 10.04 9.33 32.08
CA THR A 352 11.32 9.15 31.38
C THR A 352 11.31 9.89 30.04
N ASN A 353 12.45 10.01 29.36
CA ASN A 353 12.51 10.64 28.03
C ASN A 353 12.20 9.67 26.87
N GLY A 354 11.73 8.45 27.16
CA GLY A 354 11.45 7.42 26.14
C GLY A 354 12.67 6.82 25.45
N ALA A 355 13.90 7.22 25.82
CA ALA A 355 15.11 6.64 25.24
C ALA A 355 15.34 5.21 25.76
N PRO A 356 15.97 4.31 24.98
CA PRO A 356 16.33 2.99 25.47
C PRO A 356 17.27 3.10 26.69
N GLY A 357 16.90 2.43 27.78
CA GLY A 357 17.61 2.47 29.06
C GLY A 357 19.03 1.91 28.97
N GLY A 358 20.00 2.80 28.73
CA GLY A 358 21.43 2.58 28.91
C GLY A 358 22.11 1.74 27.83
N GLY A 359 22.65 2.38 26.77
CA GLY A 359 23.87 2.02 26.01
C GLY A 359 24.06 0.63 25.40
N GLY A 360 23.21 -0.34 25.70
CA GLY A 360 23.24 -1.69 25.14
C GLY A 360 22.18 -1.79 24.07
N SER A 361 22.62 -1.86 22.81
CA SER A 361 21.75 -2.32 21.73
C SER A 361 21.30 -3.75 22.06
N PHE A 362 20.00 -3.96 22.27
CA PHE A 362 19.46 -5.32 22.21
C PHE A 362 19.47 -5.76 20.74
N PRO A 363 20.07 -6.92 20.43
CA PRO A 363 19.98 -7.46 19.08
C PRO A 363 18.56 -7.99 18.90
N PHE A 364 17.88 -7.53 17.84
CA PHE A 364 16.80 -8.30 17.26
C PHE A 364 17.33 -9.63 16.70
#